data_AF-A0A8K0UHB9-F1
#
_entry.id   AF-A0A8K0UHB9-F1
#
_cell.length_a   1.000
_cell.length_b   1.000
_cell.length_c   1.000
_cell.angle_alpha   90.00
_cell.angle_beta   90.00
_cell.angle_gamma   90.00
#
_symmetry.space_group_name_H-M   'P 1'
#
loop_
_entity.id
_entity.type
_entity.pdbx_description
1 polymer ?
#
loop_
_entity_poly.entity_id
_entity_poly.type
_entity_poly.pdbx_seq_one_letter_code
_entity_poly.pdbx_strand_id
1 'polypeptide(L)'
;MGIGATSSDSTNIASNIDRATIVLRQQQNTFTDINWFPGELLLEIFSQAIEFNPVASPVCPVIIRCSHVSSRWRDIVLACPRLWSAIIADQFTRPGLVQMALARSQNRPLYVHISNQNPSYNKTESSSERAMANLRTICELVKGELPRIRHLHLHLVGHVKYDADMFFSSKAQATQLKSMSLLLASHVPLDLAPNTFPSLTSLKLRHAVLTRAPAFPPSLTTLELSACYDVSLWSLLISFSSMSLLENISLAHVRFSNTDDRLPEGPLVPMRHLKTLFIALPRRIASQLLPRLEIPHQTEVEIQLDMAEINRHVRLMRFQSPVEPFDMDFVRVLLERRTSFFLLGTGSASNTALYSAQYRASVGSSVSLELVPSGHGDAASQSIHIGKVTLTVTGSPGGPSPIANYLGAGQVDLGMAHLKILERVWASSTQPLHEVGRRK
;
A
#
# COMPACT_ATOMS: atom_id res chain seq x y z
N MET A 1 76.42 3.85 23.53
CA MET A 1 75.74 2.66 24.07
C MET A 1 74.27 3.01 24.24
N GLY A 2 73.41 2.57 23.31
CA GLY A 2 71.98 2.85 23.34
C GLY A 2 71.20 1.58 23.60
N ILE A 3 70.38 1.60 24.66
CA ILE A 3 69.45 0.52 25.02
C ILE A 3 68.17 0.78 24.23
N GLY A 4 67.93 0.01 23.17
CA GLY A 4 66.83 0.23 22.23
C GLY A 4 66.14 -1.05 21.79
N ALA A 5 65.76 -1.94 22.72
CA ALA A 5 65.30 -3.29 22.39
C ALA A 5 64.01 -3.78 23.07
N THR A 6 63.18 -2.96 23.72
CA THR A 6 62.02 -3.45 24.50
C THR A 6 60.63 -3.25 23.86
N SER A 7 60.54 -2.65 22.67
CA SER A 7 59.25 -2.33 22.03
C SER A 7 58.60 -3.52 21.31
N SER A 8 59.38 -4.46 20.75
CA SER A 8 58.84 -5.54 19.91
C SER A 8 58.18 -6.69 20.66
N ASP A 9 58.55 -6.95 21.92
CA ASP A 9 58.01 -8.09 22.67
C ASP A 9 56.62 -7.81 23.25
N SER A 10 56.35 -6.55 23.57
CA SER A 10 55.05 -6.13 24.13
C SER A 10 53.92 -6.25 23.10
N THR A 11 54.19 -5.98 21.82
CA THR A 11 53.20 -6.10 20.74
C THR A 11 52.85 -7.56 20.42
N ASN A 12 53.82 -8.47 20.51
CA ASN A 12 53.59 -9.90 20.30
C ASN A 12 52.69 -10.50 21.39
N ILE A 13 52.90 -10.15 22.67
CA ILE A 13 52.09 -10.67 23.78
C ILE A 13 50.62 -10.21 23.65
N ALA A 14 50.38 -8.93 23.37
CA ALA A 14 49.02 -8.41 23.17
C ALA A 14 48.29 -9.14 22.03
N SER A 15 48.97 -9.34 20.89
CA SER A 15 48.38 -10.04 19.73
C SER A 15 48.02 -11.50 20.02
N ASN A 16 48.78 -12.18 20.89
CA ASN A 16 48.51 -13.57 21.28
C ASN A 16 47.34 -13.67 22.26
N ILE A 17 47.22 -12.72 23.19
CA ILE A 17 46.07 -12.64 24.12
C ILE A 17 44.77 -12.37 23.34
N ASP A 18 44.81 -11.46 22.37
CA ASP A 18 43.65 -11.17 21.51
C ASP A 18 43.21 -12.41 20.71
N ARG A 19 44.17 -13.15 20.12
CA ARG A 19 43.88 -14.40 19.42
C ARG A 19 43.29 -15.48 20.34
N ALA A 20 43.86 -15.69 21.52
CA ALA A 20 43.35 -16.67 22.48
C ALA A 20 41.93 -16.31 22.93
N THR A 21 41.67 -15.02 23.16
CA THR A 21 40.33 -14.51 23.53
C THR A 21 39.30 -14.75 22.41
N ILE A 22 39.69 -14.54 21.15
CA ILE A 22 38.82 -14.84 19.99
C ILE A 22 38.50 -16.33 19.92
N VAL A 23 39.48 -17.21 20.10
CA VAL A 23 39.29 -18.68 20.05
C VAL A 23 38.38 -19.15 21.19
N LEU A 24 38.57 -18.68 22.42
CA LEU A 24 37.72 -19.06 23.54
C LEU A 24 36.27 -18.60 23.35
N ARG A 25 36.05 -17.38 22.82
CA ARG A 25 34.70 -16.91 22.46
C ARG A 25 34.05 -17.75 21.38
N GLN A 26 34.83 -18.18 20.38
CA GLN A 26 34.34 -19.08 19.33
C GLN A 26 33.93 -20.44 19.91
N GLN A 27 34.74 -21.02 20.80
CA GLN A 27 34.41 -22.27 21.50
C GLN A 27 33.18 -22.11 22.39
N GLN A 28 33.10 -21.06 23.21
CA GLN A 28 31.94 -20.79 24.06
C GLN A 28 30.66 -20.69 23.24
N ASN A 29 30.70 -20.03 22.08
CA ASN A 29 29.56 -19.97 21.18
C ASN A 29 29.10 -21.38 20.77
N THR A 30 30.00 -22.32 20.46
CA THR A 30 29.58 -23.69 20.07
C THR A 30 28.79 -24.44 21.15
N PHE A 31 28.92 -24.05 22.42
CA PHE A 31 28.19 -24.65 23.55
C PHE A 31 26.90 -23.93 23.94
N THR A 32 26.57 -22.82 23.29
CA THR A 32 25.29 -22.13 23.55
C THR A 32 24.13 -22.93 22.95
N ASP A 33 23.01 -23.03 23.67
CA ASP A 33 21.81 -23.77 23.25
C ASP A 33 21.32 -23.36 21.84
N ILE A 34 21.52 -22.09 21.49
CA ILE A 34 21.10 -21.57 20.18
C ILE A 34 21.89 -22.17 19.01
N ASN A 35 23.12 -22.65 19.24
CA ASN A 35 23.91 -23.34 18.24
C ASN A 35 23.54 -24.81 18.11
N TRP A 36 22.58 -25.33 18.89
CA TRP A 36 22.08 -26.71 18.73
C TRP A 36 20.90 -26.78 17.76
N PHE A 37 20.31 -25.64 17.39
CA PHE A 37 19.20 -25.61 16.44
C PHE A 37 19.62 -26.11 15.06
N PRO A 38 18.85 -27.03 14.43
CA PRO A 38 18.99 -27.37 13.02
C PRO A 38 19.05 -26.13 12.13
N GLY A 39 19.83 -26.22 11.04
CA GLY A 39 20.04 -25.09 10.14
C GLY A 39 18.72 -24.57 9.54
N GLU A 40 17.77 -25.46 9.31
CA GLU A 40 16.43 -25.18 8.79
C GLU A 40 15.63 -24.29 9.75
N LEU A 41 15.69 -24.56 11.06
CA LEU A 41 15.00 -23.74 12.06
C LEU A 41 15.64 -22.35 12.16
N LEU A 42 16.97 -22.27 12.08
CA LEU A 42 17.66 -20.97 12.03
C LEU A 42 17.27 -20.18 10.78
N LEU A 43 17.20 -20.82 9.61
CA LEU A 43 16.76 -20.18 8.36
C LEU A 43 15.32 -19.67 8.44
N GLU A 44 14.43 -20.42 9.07
CA GLU A 44 13.05 -19.99 9.29
C GLU A 44 12.99 -18.78 10.22
N ILE A 45 13.72 -18.81 11.34
CA ILE A 45 13.84 -17.66 12.25
C ILE A 45 14.38 -16.43 11.52
N PHE A 46 15.42 -16.59 10.68
CA PHE A 46 15.98 -15.47 9.92
C PHE A 46 14.99 -14.93 8.88
N SER A 47 14.21 -15.80 8.25
CA SER A 47 13.18 -15.40 7.27
C SER A 47 12.08 -14.60 7.96
N GLN A 48 11.56 -15.08 9.09
CA GLN A 48 10.60 -14.38 9.92
C GLN A 48 11.16 -13.02 10.39
N ALA A 49 12.41 -12.97 10.83
CA ALA A 49 13.05 -11.72 11.27
C ALA A 49 13.17 -10.67 10.16
N ILE A 50 13.34 -11.09 8.90
CA ILE A 50 13.32 -10.20 7.73
C ILE A 50 11.89 -9.72 7.46
N GLU A 51 10.91 -10.62 7.52
CA GLU A 51 9.49 -10.33 7.22
C GLU A 51 8.84 -9.40 8.26
N PHE A 52 9.15 -9.55 9.55
CA PHE A 52 8.60 -8.71 10.61
C PHE A 52 9.20 -7.31 10.68
N ASN A 53 10.36 -7.08 10.05
CA ASN A 53 11.02 -5.78 10.10
C ASN A 53 11.43 -5.24 8.71
N PRO A 54 10.46 -5.01 7.81
CA PRO A 54 10.76 -4.51 6.47
C PRO A 54 11.07 -3.01 6.45
N VAL A 55 10.75 -2.27 7.52
CA VAL A 55 10.78 -0.79 7.53
C VAL A 55 11.87 -0.19 8.42
N ALA A 56 12.31 -0.85 9.50
CA ALA A 56 13.18 -0.18 10.47
C ALA A 56 14.65 -0.04 10.02
N SER A 57 15.02 -0.51 8.82
CA SER A 57 16.41 -0.34 8.39
C SER A 57 16.67 -0.62 6.90
N PRO A 58 17.34 0.29 6.15
CA PRO A 58 17.74 0.06 4.77
C PRO A 58 18.84 -1.03 4.66
N VAL A 59 18.77 -1.80 3.56
CA VAL A 59 19.50 -3.02 3.16
C VAL A 59 20.26 -3.75 4.26
N CYS A 60 19.75 -4.95 4.56
CA CYS A 60 20.54 -6.07 5.08
C CYS A 60 21.10 -5.96 6.51
N PRO A 61 20.62 -5.12 7.45
CA PRO A 61 21.18 -5.17 8.79
C PRO A 61 20.71 -6.41 9.54
N VAL A 62 19.52 -6.96 9.29
CA VAL A 62 19.14 -8.23 9.97
C VAL A 62 20.04 -9.36 9.51
N ILE A 63 20.15 -9.60 8.21
CA ILE A 63 20.98 -10.68 7.63
C ILE A 63 22.46 -10.49 7.97
N ILE A 64 22.99 -9.26 7.85
CA ILE A 64 24.36 -8.96 8.26
C ILE A 64 24.50 -9.20 9.76
N ARG A 65 23.62 -8.67 10.62
CA ARG A 65 23.69 -8.95 12.07
C ARG A 65 23.65 -10.44 12.39
N CYS A 66 22.76 -11.22 11.77
CA CYS A 66 22.71 -12.67 11.89
C CYS A 66 24.05 -13.32 11.51
N SER A 67 24.67 -12.88 10.41
CA SER A 67 25.97 -13.38 9.97
C SER A 67 27.16 -12.96 10.87
N HIS A 68 26.91 -12.10 11.86
CA HIS A 68 27.91 -11.65 12.84
C HIS A 68 27.73 -12.30 14.22
N VAL A 69 26.68 -13.11 14.44
CA VAL A 69 26.44 -13.80 15.72
C VAL A 69 27.47 -14.91 15.98
N SER A 70 27.61 -15.85 15.04
CA SER A 70 28.57 -16.95 15.11
C SER A 70 29.06 -17.35 13.71
N SER A 71 30.14 -18.12 13.62
CA SER A 71 30.62 -18.69 12.34
C SER A 71 29.55 -19.57 11.70
N ARG A 72 28.90 -20.44 12.48
CA ARG A 72 27.80 -21.28 12.02
C ARG A 72 26.65 -20.46 11.42
N TRP A 73 26.23 -19.39 12.10
CA TRP A 73 25.16 -18.53 11.59
C TRP A 73 25.56 -17.83 10.31
N ARG A 74 26.82 -17.37 10.22
CA ARG A 74 27.38 -16.82 8.99
C ARG A 74 27.32 -17.81 7.85
N ASP A 75 27.79 -19.04 8.06
CA ASP A 75 27.84 -20.05 7.02
C ASP A 75 26.43 -20.38 6.50
N ILE A 76 25.47 -20.54 7.42
CA ILE A 76 24.05 -20.76 7.08
C ILE A 76 23.48 -19.59 6.28
N VAL A 77 23.71 -18.35 6.73
CA VAL A 77 23.21 -17.14 6.07
C VAL A 77 23.82 -16.96 4.67
N LEU A 78 25.13 -17.17 4.54
CA LEU A 78 25.85 -17.02 3.28
C LEU A 78 25.50 -18.13 2.29
N ALA A 79 25.20 -19.34 2.77
CA ALA A 79 24.85 -20.49 1.93
C ALA A 79 23.39 -20.50 1.46
N CYS A 80 22.53 -19.58 1.96
CA CYS A 80 21.10 -19.57 1.64
C CYS A 80 20.70 -18.38 0.74
N PRO A 81 20.64 -18.55 -0.60
CA PRO A 81 20.25 -17.50 -1.53
C PRO A 81 18.88 -16.86 -1.25
N ARG A 82 17.95 -17.61 -0.65
CA ARG A 82 16.60 -17.13 -0.31
C ARG A 82 16.63 -15.90 0.58
N LEU A 83 17.53 -15.86 1.56
CA LEU A 83 17.66 -14.72 2.47
C LEU A 83 18.10 -13.45 1.72
N TRP A 84 18.84 -13.59 0.63
CA TRP A 84 19.36 -12.48 -0.16
C TRP A 84 18.40 -12.04 -1.29
N SER A 85 17.27 -12.72 -1.48
CA SER A 85 16.29 -12.40 -2.54
C SER A 85 15.43 -11.17 -2.25
N ALA A 86 15.43 -10.67 -1.00
CA ALA A 86 14.75 -9.45 -0.61
C ALA A 86 15.72 -8.26 -0.57
N ILE A 87 15.61 -7.36 -1.54
CA ILE A 87 16.45 -6.17 -1.69
C ILE A 87 15.66 -4.94 -1.25
N ILE A 88 15.95 -4.40 -0.07
CA ILE A 88 15.28 -3.23 0.49
C ILE A 88 16.28 -2.07 0.57
N ALA A 89 16.30 -1.15 -0.38
CA ALA A 89 17.30 -0.09 -0.47
C ALA A 89 16.75 1.32 -0.36
N ASP A 90 17.61 2.23 0.07
CA ASP A 90 17.36 3.66 0.06
C ASP A 90 18.55 4.45 -0.52
N GLN A 91 18.41 5.77 -0.57
CA GLN A 91 19.45 6.67 -1.05
C GLN A 91 20.76 6.66 -0.23
N PHE A 92 20.74 6.13 1.00
CA PHE A 92 21.92 6.03 1.87
C PHE A 92 22.57 4.64 1.83
N THR A 93 21.86 3.67 1.26
CA THR A 93 22.36 2.34 1.02
C THR A 93 23.58 2.41 0.11
N ARG A 94 24.65 1.70 0.49
CA ARG A 94 25.84 1.59 -0.34
C ARG A 94 25.55 0.66 -1.52
N PRO A 95 25.76 1.09 -2.79
CA PRO A 95 25.49 0.23 -3.96
C PRO A 95 26.20 -1.13 -3.92
N GLY A 96 27.41 -1.20 -3.35
CA GLY A 96 28.14 -2.46 -3.18
C GLY A 96 27.42 -3.50 -2.30
N LEU A 97 26.59 -3.08 -1.35
CA LEU A 97 25.76 -4.01 -0.55
C LEU A 97 24.62 -4.59 -1.39
N VAL A 98 24.00 -3.77 -2.24
CA VAL A 98 22.97 -4.24 -3.18
C VAL A 98 23.58 -5.22 -4.18
N GLN A 99 24.74 -4.87 -4.78
CA GLN A 99 25.45 -5.76 -5.69
C GLN A 99 25.81 -7.09 -5.03
N MET A 100 26.30 -7.07 -3.79
CA MET A 100 26.59 -8.27 -3.01
C MET A 100 25.33 -9.12 -2.77
N ALA A 101 24.20 -8.49 -2.44
CA ALA A 101 22.94 -9.19 -2.23
C ALA A 101 22.40 -9.82 -3.52
N LEU A 102 22.44 -9.07 -4.63
CA LEU A 102 22.09 -9.58 -5.96
C LEU A 102 22.94 -10.79 -6.34
N ALA A 103 24.26 -10.73 -6.16
CA ALA A 103 25.16 -11.85 -6.42
C ALA A 103 24.83 -13.10 -5.58
N ARG A 104 24.52 -12.91 -4.28
CA ARG A 104 24.17 -14.03 -3.38
C ARG A 104 22.78 -14.60 -3.59
N SER A 105 21.85 -13.79 -4.11
CA SER A 105 20.51 -14.26 -4.47
C SER A 105 20.51 -15.23 -5.66
N GLN A 106 21.62 -15.33 -6.40
CA GLN A 106 21.79 -16.21 -7.57
C GLN A 106 20.68 -15.99 -8.61
N ASN A 107 20.01 -17.04 -9.08
CA ASN A 107 18.89 -16.95 -10.02
C ASN A 107 17.52 -16.96 -9.31
N ARG A 108 17.47 -16.69 -8.00
CA ARG A 108 16.19 -16.71 -7.27
C ARG A 108 15.34 -15.50 -7.68
N PRO A 109 14.00 -15.66 -7.68
CA PRO A 109 13.10 -14.55 -7.88
C PRO A 109 13.25 -13.48 -6.80
N LEU A 110 13.20 -12.21 -7.19
CA LEU A 110 13.50 -11.09 -6.30
C LEU A 110 12.25 -10.36 -5.80
N TYR A 111 12.32 -9.90 -4.55
CA TYR A 111 11.47 -8.88 -3.97
C TYR A 111 12.30 -7.61 -3.81
N VAL A 112 11.94 -6.52 -4.48
CA VAL A 112 12.71 -5.29 -4.48
C VAL A 112 11.86 -4.13 -3.97
N HIS A 113 12.36 -3.43 -2.96
CA HIS A 113 11.80 -2.20 -2.42
C HIS A 113 12.90 -1.14 -2.43
N ILE A 114 12.74 -0.09 -3.22
CA ILE A 114 13.63 1.06 -3.23
C ILE A 114 12.85 2.29 -2.79
N SER A 115 13.30 2.98 -1.75
CA SER A 115 12.66 4.20 -1.25
C SER A 115 13.66 5.33 -1.05
N ASN A 116 13.30 6.55 -1.43
CA ASN A 116 14.09 7.74 -1.12
C ASN A 116 13.45 8.60 0.00
N GLN A 117 12.34 8.12 0.56
CA GLN A 117 11.72 8.71 1.74
C GLN A 117 12.27 8.05 3.00
N ASN A 118 13.34 8.62 3.55
CA ASN A 118 13.75 8.31 4.91
C ASN A 118 13.32 9.48 5.82
N PRO A 119 12.23 9.33 6.58
CA PRO A 119 11.70 10.41 7.43
C PRO A 119 12.65 10.79 8.58
N SER A 120 13.64 9.95 8.88
CA SER A 120 14.55 10.13 10.02
C SER A 120 15.73 11.07 9.71
N TYR A 121 15.91 11.51 8.45
CA TYR A 121 17.06 12.31 8.05
C TYR A 121 16.69 13.77 7.77
N ASN A 122 17.12 14.66 8.66
CA ASN A 122 17.06 16.10 8.45
C ASN A 122 18.01 16.51 7.32
N LYS A 123 17.45 17.13 6.28
CA LYS A 123 18.12 17.45 5.01
C LYS A 123 19.22 18.49 5.21
N THR A 124 20.47 18.11 4.96
CA THR A 124 21.51 19.07 4.52
C THR A 124 21.68 18.92 3.01
N GLU A 125 21.69 20.02 2.25
CA GLU A 125 21.66 20.01 0.78
C GLU A 125 22.81 19.22 0.15
N SER A 126 24.02 19.29 0.71
CA SER A 126 25.20 18.58 0.19
C SER A 126 25.15 17.05 0.36
N SER A 127 24.36 16.55 1.31
CA SER A 127 24.11 15.11 1.46
C SER A 127 23.18 14.56 0.36
N SER A 128 22.47 15.44 -0.36
CA SER A 128 21.49 15.02 -1.36
C SER A 128 22.15 14.45 -2.61
N GLU A 129 23.14 15.12 -3.20
CA GLU A 129 23.68 14.71 -4.51
C GLU A 129 24.33 13.32 -4.49
N ARG A 130 25.17 13.04 -3.48
CA ARG A 130 25.78 11.70 -3.31
C ARG A 130 24.73 10.63 -3.05
N ALA A 131 23.72 10.93 -2.22
CA ALA A 131 22.65 10.00 -1.93
C ALA A 131 21.81 9.69 -3.18
N MET A 132 21.56 10.71 -4.02
CA MET A 132 20.87 10.53 -5.30
C MET A 132 21.71 9.76 -6.31
N ALA A 133 23.04 9.99 -6.33
CA ALA A 133 23.97 9.22 -7.16
C ALA A 133 23.94 7.73 -6.76
N ASN A 134 24.00 7.43 -5.46
CA ASN A 134 23.87 6.06 -4.95
C ASN A 134 22.55 5.44 -5.37
N LEU A 135 21.44 6.16 -5.21
CA LEU A 135 20.12 5.68 -5.59
C LEU A 135 20.06 5.35 -7.09
N ARG A 136 20.64 6.20 -7.95
CA ARG A 136 20.75 5.94 -9.39
C ARG A 136 21.53 4.65 -9.66
N THR A 137 22.68 4.47 -9.03
CA THR A 137 23.47 3.24 -9.18
C THR A 137 22.70 2.00 -8.72
N ILE A 138 21.99 2.08 -7.60
CA ILE A 138 21.15 0.99 -7.09
C ILE A 138 20.05 0.64 -8.09
N CYS A 139 19.37 1.65 -8.63
CA CYS A 139 18.32 1.46 -9.61
C CYS A 139 18.85 0.78 -10.90
N GLU A 140 20.03 1.17 -11.39
CA GLU A 140 20.66 0.50 -12.55
C GLU A 140 21.05 -0.95 -12.25
N LEU A 141 21.58 -1.25 -11.07
CA LEU A 141 21.87 -2.63 -10.65
C LEU A 141 20.60 -3.50 -10.65
N VAL A 142 19.50 -2.96 -10.09
CA VAL A 142 18.21 -3.67 -10.02
C VAL A 142 17.56 -3.80 -11.39
N LYS A 143 17.68 -2.80 -12.26
CA LYS A 143 17.16 -2.82 -13.62
C LYS A 143 17.71 -4.01 -14.42
N GLY A 144 18.98 -4.34 -14.25
CA GLY A 144 19.60 -5.53 -14.86
C GLY A 144 18.95 -6.86 -14.45
N GLU A 145 18.19 -6.86 -13.36
CA GLU A 145 17.59 -8.05 -12.75
C GLU A 145 16.07 -8.15 -12.98
N LEU A 146 15.48 -7.22 -13.74
CA LEU A 146 14.05 -7.18 -14.06
C LEU A 146 13.43 -8.54 -14.48
N PRO A 147 14.07 -9.39 -15.30
CA PRO A 147 13.49 -10.67 -15.72
C PRO A 147 13.14 -11.63 -14.57
N ARG A 148 13.78 -11.50 -13.41
CA ARG A 148 13.53 -12.34 -12.23
C ARG A 148 12.88 -11.60 -11.06
N ILE A 149 12.62 -10.29 -11.18
CA ILE A 149 11.89 -9.56 -10.16
C ILE A 149 10.42 -9.97 -10.18
N ARG A 150 9.89 -10.40 -9.03
CA ARG A 150 8.47 -10.74 -8.85
C ARG A 150 7.67 -9.62 -8.22
N HIS A 151 8.29 -8.87 -7.32
CA HIS A 151 7.67 -7.77 -6.61
C HIS A 151 8.59 -6.56 -6.68
N LEU A 152 8.08 -5.47 -7.25
CA LEU A 152 8.81 -4.22 -7.39
C LEU A 152 8.04 -3.11 -6.68
N HIS A 153 8.67 -2.50 -5.69
CA HIS A 153 8.15 -1.33 -4.99
C HIS A 153 9.16 -0.18 -5.12
N LEU A 154 8.80 0.86 -5.86
CA LEU A 154 9.63 2.05 -6.05
C LEU A 154 8.92 3.25 -5.43
N HIS A 155 9.53 3.83 -4.42
CA HIS A 155 9.04 5.02 -3.75
C HIS A 155 10.06 6.16 -3.93
N LEU A 156 9.89 6.94 -4.99
CA LEU A 156 10.83 7.95 -5.45
C LEU A 156 10.15 9.33 -5.48
N VAL A 157 10.25 10.07 -4.36
CA VAL A 157 9.65 11.40 -4.17
C VAL A 157 10.68 12.53 -4.20
N GLY A 158 10.36 13.66 -4.83
CA GLY A 158 11.21 14.85 -4.96
C GLY A 158 11.46 15.27 -6.41
N HIS A 159 12.00 16.48 -6.60
CA HIS A 159 12.21 17.14 -7.91
C HIS A 159 13.37 16.57 -8.74
N VAL A 160 13.90 15.41 -8.38
CA VAL A 160 14.93 14.83 -9.21
C VAL A 160 14.22 14.30 -10.43
N LYS A 161 14.55 14.90 -11.58
CA LYS A 161 14.23 14.39 -12.91
C LYS A 161 14.90 13.04 -13.07
N TYR A 162 14.41 12.04 -12.37
CA TYR A 162 14.65 10.67 -12.73
C TYR A 162 13.87 10.45 -14.01
N ASP A 163 14.59 10.07 -15.04
CA ASP A 163 14.02 9.22 -16.07
C ASP A 163 13.49 7.98 -15.34
N ALA A 164 12.22 7.93 -14.97
CA ALA A 164 11.61 6.63 -14.70
C ALA A 164 11.63 5.77 -15.97
N ASP A 165 11.77 6.42 -17.14
CA ASP A 165 12.27 5.85 -18.40
C ASP A 165 13.51 4.98 -18.15
N MET A 166 14.38 5.29 -17.20
CA MET A 166 15.53 4.45 -16.89
C MET A 166 15.12 3.02 -16.54
N PHE A 167 14.03 2.77 -15.81
CA PHE A 167 13.57 1.39 -15.55
C PHE A 167 12.79 0.80 -16.72
N PHE A 168 11.96 1.60 -17.37
CA PHE A 168 10.93 1.09 -18.29
C PHE A 168 11.25 1.25 -19.78
N SER A 169 12.29 2.01 -20.14
CA SER A 169 12.81 2.11 -21.52
C SER A 169 13.62 0.89 -21.95
N SER A 170 14.00 0.02 -20.99
CA SER A 170 14.80 -1.14 -21.32
C SER A 170 13.96 -2.16 -22.09
N LYS A 171 14.52 -2.73 -23.15
CA LYS A 171 13.93 -3.87 -23.88
C LYS A 171 13.81 -5.14 -23.03
N ALA A 172 14.31 -5.14 -21.79
CA ALA A 172 14.24 -6.30 -20.91
C ALA A 172 12.80 -6.51 -20.45
N GLN A 173 12.24 -7.66 -20.80
CA GLN A 173 10.90 -8.06 -20.34
C GLN A 173 10.97 -8.48 -18.87
N ALA A 174 10.11 -7.89 -18.03
CA ALA A 174 9.94 -8.30 -16.65
C ALA A 174 8.93 -9.45 -16.57
N THR A 175 9.31 -10.60 -17.13
CA THR A 175 8.41 -11.75 -17.38
C THR A 175 7.85 -12.37 -16.10
N GLN A 176 8.57 -12.27 -14.98
CA GLN A 176 8.14 -12.81 -13.69
C GLN A 176 7.44 -11.79 -12.78
N LEU A 177 7.29 -10.53 -13.21
CA LEU A 177 6.76 -9.48 -12.35
C LEU A 177 5.27 -9.71 -12.08
N LYS A 178 4.93 -9.96 -10.81
CA LYS A 178 3.56 -10.21 -10.34
C LYS A 178 2.94 -8.99 -9.67
N SER A 179 3.75 -8.19 -8.98
CA SER A 179 3.30 -7.00 -8.26
C SER A 179 4.22 -5.83 -8.55
N MET A 180 3.64 -4.70 -8.95
CA MET A 180 4.35 -3.44 -9.15
C MET A 180 3.65 -2.34 -8.35
N SER A 181 4.41 -1.61 -7.55
CA SER A 181 3.96 -0.42 -6.82
C SER A 181 4.93 0.72 -7.08
N LEU A 182 4.46 1.79 -7.72
CA LEU A 182 5.25 2.95 -8.08
C LEU A 182 4.65 4.19 -7.43
N LEU A 183 5.47 4.93 -6.71
CA LEU A 183 5.17 6.25 -6.17
C LEU A 183 6.23 7.21 -6.70
N LEU A 184 5.86 7.95 -7.74
CA LEU A 184 6.77 8.78 -8.54
C LEU A 184 6.46 10.26 -8.31
N ALA A 185 7.44 11.10 -7.99
CA ALA A 185 7.20 12.54 -7.86
C ALA A 185 7.17 13.31 -9.18
N SER A 186 7.67 12.71 -10.26
CA SER A 186 7.79 13.34 -11.55
C SER A 186 6.66 12.91 -12.49
N HIS A 187 6.31 13.81 -13.40
CA HIS A 187 5.42 13.58 -14.54
C HIS A 187 6.03 12.63 -15.58
N VAL A 188 6.61 11.51 -15.13
CA VAL A 188 7.26 10.57 -16.04
C VAL A 188 6.17 9.77 -16.75
N PRO A 189 6.15 9.81 -18.09
CA PRO A 189 5.26 8.97 -18.87
C PRO A 189 5.57 7.50 -18.59
N LEU A 190 4.61 6.76 -18.03
CA LEU A 190 4.75 5.32 -17.86
C LEU A 190 4.11 4.59 -19.03
N ASP A 191 4.93 3.92 -19.84
CA ASP A 191 4.46 2.99 -20.85
C ASP A 191 4.23 1.61 -20.23
N LEU A 192 2.96 1.21 -20.16
CA LEU A 192 2.50 -0.05 -19.61
C LEU A 192 2.12 -1.05 -20.70
N ALA A 193 2.78 -1.00 -21.86
CA ALA A 193 2.46 -1.88 -22.98
C ALA A 193 2.16 -3.33 -22.51
N PRO A 194 1.06 -3.97 -22.98
CA PRO A 194 0.52 -5.20 -22.38
C PRO A 194 1.52 -6.35 -22.33
N ASN A 195 2.44 -6.38 -23.29
CA ASN A 195 3.42 -7.45 -23.45
C ASN A 195 4.67 -7.27 -22.58
N THR A 196 4.84 -6.11 -21.93
CA THR A 196 6.02 -5.83 -21.09
C THR A 196 5.93 -6.58 -19.76
N PHE A 197 4.71 -6.79 -19.25
CA PHE A 197 4.46 -7.38 -17.93
C PHE A 197 3.38 -8.48 -17.99
N PRO A 198 3.64 -9.61 -18.68
CA PRO A 198 2.61 -10.62 -18.93
C PRO A 198 2.05 -11.26 -17.65
N SER A 199 2.89 -11.39 -16.61
CA SER A 199 2.52 -12.02 -15.33
C SER A 199 1.98 -11.04 -14.28
N LEU A 200 1.75 -9.76 -14.64
CA LEU A 200 1.43 -8.72 -13.68
C LEU A 200 -0.01 -8.86 -13.18
N THR A 201 -0.14 -9.16 -11.89
CA THR A 201 -1.44 -9.37 -11.22
C THR A 201 -1.86 -8.20 -10.35
N SER A 202 -0.92 -7.38 -9.88
CA SER A 202 -1.19 -6.23 -9.01
C SER A 202 -0.38 -5.03 -9.48
N LEU A 203 -1.08 -3.93 -9.76
CA LEU A 203 -0.48 -2.66 -10.18
C LEU A 203 -0.99 -1.53 -9.30
N LYS A 204 -0.06 -0.85 -8.63
CA LYS A 204 -0.33 0.33 -7.81
C LYS A 204 0.49 1.49 -8.33
N LEU A 205 -0.17 2.55 -8.78
CA LEU A 205 0.48 3.73 -9.31
C LEU A 205 0.03 4.93 -8.51
N ARG A 206 1.02 5.68 -8.02
CA ARG A 206 0.81 6.89 -7.25
C ARG A 206 1.60 8.03 -7.85
N HIS A 207 0.94 9.16 -8.08
CA HIS A 207 1.53 10.36 -8.68
C HIS A 207 2.16 10.15 -10.08
N ALA A 208 1.73 9.11 -10.81
CA ALA A 208 2.23 8.81 -12.15
C ALA A 208 1.46 9.56 -13.26
N VAL A 209 2.12 9.85 -14.38
CA VAL A 209 1.48 10.30 -15.62
C VAL A 209 1.29 9.10 -16.53
N LEU A 210 0.03 8.75 -16.80
CA LEU A 210 -0.27 7.69 -17.75
C LEU A 210 -0.39 8.35 -19.12
N THR A 211 0.52 8.01 -20.03
CA THR A 211 0.43 8.51 -21.42
C THR A 211 -0.87 8.05 -22.08
N ARG A 212 -1.21 8.72 -23.18
CA ARG A 212 -2.51 8.55 -23.84
C ARG A 212 -2.70 7.09 -24.24
N ALA A 213 -3.68 6.44 -23.60
CA ALA A 213 -4.09 5.04 -23.72
C ALA A 213 -3.21 4.01 -22.99
N PRO A 214 -3.25 3.95 -21.64
CA PRO A 214 -2.61 2.86 -20.91
C PRO A 214 -3.31 1.54 -21.22
N ALA A 215 -2.62 0.67 -21.95
CA ALA A 215 -3.08 -0.67 -22.25
C ALA A 215 -2.62 -1.61 -21.14
N PHE A 216 -3.39 -1.67 -20.05
CA PHE A 216 -3.06 -2.47 -18.89
C PHE A 216 -3.02 -3.99 -19.22
N PRO A 217 -2.16 -4.78 -18.55
CA PRO A 217 -2.15 -6.22 -18.72
C PRO A 217 -3.50 -6.86 -18.36
N PRO A 218 -4.02 -7.80 -19.18
CA PRO A 218 -5.31 -8.44 -18.92
C PRO A 218 -5.29 -9.38 -17.70
N SER A 219 -4.10 -9.74 -17.21
CA SER A 219 -3.88 -10.58 -16.03
C SER A 219 -4.03 -9.83 -14.70
N LEU A 220 -4.30 -8.52 -14.73
CA LEU A 220 -4.47 -7.73 -13.51
C LEU A 220 -5.71 -8.15 -12.72
N THR A 221 -5.48 -8.42 -11.44
CA THR A 221 -6.50 -8.66 -10.41
C THR A 221 -6.68 -7.47 -9.49
N THR A 222 -5.66 -6.61 -9.38
CA THR A 222 -5.68 -5.42 -8.52
C THR A 222 -5.12 -4.23 -9.28
N LEU A 223 -5.91 -3.16 -9.37
CA LEU A 223 -5.51 -1.88 -9.95
C LEU A 223 -5.78 -0.75 -8.95
N GLU A 224 -4.72 -0.07 -8.53
CA GLU A 224 -4.79 1.11 -7.68
C GLU A 224 -4.14 2.29 -8.41
N LEU A 225 -4.94 3.30 -8.74
CA LEU A 225 -4.47 4.56 -9.32
C LEU A 225 -4.75 5.68 -8.30
N SER A 226 -3.71 6.31 -7.77
CA SER A 226 -3.83 7.38 -6.79
C SER A 226 -3.10 8.63 -7.24
N ALA A 227 -3.79 9.76 -7.32
CA ALA A 227 -3.23 11.04 -7.75
C ALA A 227 -2.47 10.94 -9.09
N CYS A 228 -2.93 10.07 -10.00
CA CYS A 228 -2.41 9.95 -11.35
C CYS A 228 -2.95 11.05 -12.26
N TYR A 229 -2.23 11.36 -13.34
CA TYR A 229 -2.55 12.45 -14.26
C TYR A 229 -2.65 11.99 -15.71
N ASP A 230 -3.32 12.80 -16.53
CA ASP A 230 -3.54 12.64 -17.98
C ASP A 230 -4.23 11.34 -18.42
N VAL A 231 -4.91 10.67 -17.50
CA VAL A 231 -5.60 9.40 -17.79
C VAL A 231 -6.80 9.65 -18.70
N SER A 232 -6.85 9.02 -19.88
CA SER A 232 -8.05 9.05 -20.72
C SER A 232 -9.13 8.15 -20.11
N LEU A 233 -10.30 8.72 -19.78
CA LEU A 233 -11.41 7.96 -19.19
C LEU A 233 -11.89 6.85 -20.11
N TRP A 234 -11.97 7.14 -21.41
CA TRP A 234 -12.35 6.17 -22.44
C TRP A 234 -11.33 5.04 -22.55
N SER A 235 -10.04 5.36 -22.56
CA SER A 235 -9.00 4.34 -22.61
C SER A 235 -9.00 3.45 -21.37
N LEU A 236 -9.27 4.04 -20.19
CA LEU A 236 -9.43 3.27 -18.96
C LEU A 236 -10.60 2.28 -19.04
N LEU A 237 -11.74 2.71 -19.58
CA LEU A 237 -12.91 1.83 -19.83
C LEU A 237 -12.60 0.70 -20.81
N ILE A 238 -11.90 1.01 -21.91
CA ILE A 238 -11.42 -0.02 -22.85
C ILE A 238 -10.53 -1.03 -22.11
N SER A 239 -9.59 -0.57 -21.30
CA SER A 239 -8.71 -1.48 -20.56
C SER A 239 -9.46 -2.29 -19.50
N PHE A 240 -10.51 -1.76 -18.87
CA PHE A 240 -11.37 -2.56 -17.99
C PHE A 240 -12.03 -3.71 -18.74
N SER A 241 -12.44 -3.51 -20.00
CA SER A 241 -13.01 -4.59 -20.81
C SER A 241 -12.04 -5.72 -21.13
N SER A 242 -10.73 -5.47 -21.11
CA SER A 242 -9.71 -6.52 -21.29
C SER A 242 -9.29 -7.19 -19.98
N MET A 243 -9.48 -6.53 -18.83
CA MET A 243 -9.10 -7.03 -17.50
C MET A 243 -10.22 -7.86 -16.86
N SER A 244 -10.56 -9.00 -17.46
CA SER A 244 -11.67 -9.84 -16.99
C SER A 244 -11.48 -10.42 -15.57
N LEU A 245 -10.25 -10.51 -15.06
CA LEU A 245 -9.92 -11.07 -13.74
C LEU A 245 -9.84 -10.01 -12.63
N LEU A 246 -10.25 -8.78 -12.90
CA LEU A 246 -10.09 -7.65 -11.98
C LEU A 246 -10.98 -7.81 -10.74
N GLU A 247 -10.36 -7.93 -9.58
CA GLU A 247 -11.03 -8.11 -8.28
C GLU A 247 -11.07 -6.83 -7.47
N ASN A 248 -10.03 -5.98 -7.56
CA ASN A 248 -9.90 -4.80 -6.73
C ASN A 248 -9.58 -3.58 -7.58
N ILE A 249 -10.43 -2.57 -7.51
CA ILE A 249 -10.25 -1.29 -8.19
C ILE A 249 -10.23 -0.18 -7.16
N SER A 250 -9.19 0.64 -7.18
CA SER A 250 -9.11 1.85 -6.37
C SER A 250 -8.67 3.02 -7.24
N LEU A 251 -9.57 3.99 -7.43
CA LEU A 251 -9.33 5.20 -8.22
C LEU A 251 -9.43 6.42 -7.30
N ALA A 252 -8.30 6.93 -6.84
CA ALA A 252 -8.23 8.04 -5.91
C ALA A 252 -7.58 9.27 -6.53
N HIS A 253 -8.22 10.42 -6.49
CA HIS A 253 -7.67 11.70 -6.96
C HIS A 253 -7.09 11.66 -8.39
N VAL A 254 -7.59 10.76 -9.26
CA VAL A 254 -7.11 10.62 -10.64
C VAL A 254 -7.61 11.81 -11.47
N ARG A 255 -6.69 12.50 -12.15
CA ARG A 255 -7.01 13.57 -13.09
C ARG A 255 -7.11 13.00 -14.49
N PHE A 256 -8.30 13.08 -15.06
CA PHE A 256 -8.57 12.59 -16.40
C PHE A 256 -8.30 13.67 -17.44
N SER A 257 -7.68 13.28 -18.56
CA SER A 257 -7.57 14.13 -19.73
C SER A 257 -8.92 14.17 -20.46
N ASN A 258 -9.23 15.32 -21.06
CA ASN A 258 -10.40 15.52 -21.91
C ASN A 258 -11.77 15.22 -21.23
N THR A 259 -12.07 15.94 -20.16
CA THR A 259 -13.32 15.74 -19.40
C THR A 259 -14.55 16.36 -20.07
N ASP A 260 -14.36 17.13 -21.13
CA ASP A 260 -15.41 17.91 -21.80
C ASP A 260 -16.20 17.14 -22.85
N ASP A 261 -15.57 16.11 -23.43
CA ASP A 261 -16.25 15.27 -24.39
C ASP A 261 -17.14 14.26 -23.67
N ARG A 262 -18.41 14.23 -24.07
CA ARG A 262 -19.34 13.17 -23.66
C ARG A 262 -18.70 11.85 -24.09
N LEU A 263 -18.54 10.91 -23.14
CA LEU A 263 -18.11 9.56 -23.47
C LEU A 263 -19.03 8.99 -24.56
N PRO A 264 -18.46 8.40 -25.64
CA PRO A 264 -19.27 7.76 -26.66
C PRO A 264 -20.17 6.69 -26.04
N GLU A 265 -21.34 6.47 -26.64
CA GLU A 265 -22.23 5.39 -26.23
C GLU A 265 -21.54 4.04 -26.51
N GLY A 266 -20.93 3.49 -25.47
CA GLY A 266 -20.30 2.17 -25.49
C GLY A 266 -21.09 1.14 -24.68
N PRO A 267 -20.86 -0.16 -24.94
CA PRO A 267 -21.44 -1.24 -24.15
C PRO A 267 -21.01 -1.13 -22.67
N LEU A 268 -21.81 -1.73 -21.79
CA LEU A 268 -21.43 -1.90 -20.38
C LEU A 268 -20.19 -2.79 -20.29
N VAL A 269 -19.31 -2.47 -19.35
CA VAL A 269 -18.10 -3.24 -19.08
C VAL A 269 -18.39 -4.24 -17.96
N PRO A 270 -18.40 -5.56 -18.24
CA PRO A 270 -18.72 -6.58 -17.25
C PRO A 270 -17.59 -6.77 -16.24
N MET A 271 -17.85 -6.53 -14.95
CA MET A 271 -16.86 -6.63 -13.87
C MET A 271 -17.07 -7.88 -13.01
N ARG A 272 -17.14 -9.04 -13.65
CA ARG A 272 -17.66 -10.30 -13.04
C ARG A 272 -16.98 -10.76 -11.75
N HIS A 273 -15.71 -10.42 -11.54
CA HIS A 273 -14.92 -10.86 -10.38
C HIS A 273 -14.64 -9.74 -9.38
N LEU A 274 -15.24 -8.56 -9.57
CA LEU A 274 -14.97 -7.39 -8.75
C LEU A 274 -15.48 -7.59 -7.32
N LYS A 275 -14.55 -7.56 -6.36
CA LYS A 275 -14.79 -7.68 -4.93
C LYS A 275 -14.85 -6.32 -4.26
N THR A 276 -13.93 -5.42 -4.64
CA THR A 276 -13.84 -4.09 -4.05
C THR A 276 -13.73 -3.01 -5.11
N LEU A 277 -14.49 -1.92 -4.93
CA LEU A 277 -14.47 -0.74 -5.77
C LEU A 277 -14.41 0.51 -4.89
N PHE A 278 -13.23 1.15 -4.87
CA PHE A 278 -13.01 2.43 -4.22
C PHE A 278 -12.91 3.55 -5.25
N ILE A 279 -13.75 4.58 -5.13
CA ILE A 279 -13.77 5.75 -6.02
C ILE A 279 -13.67 7.03 -5.20
N ALA A 280 -12.52 7.69 -5.27
CA ALA A 280 -12.32 9.05 -4.80
C ALA A 280 -12.07 10.02 -5.96
N LEU A 281 -13.07 10.20 -6.84
CA LEU A 281 -12.96 10.98 -8.08
C LEU A 281 -13.86 12.22 -8.07
N PRO A 282 -13.57 13.25 -8.91
CA PRO A 282 -14.48 14.35 -9.14
C PRO A 282 -15.86 13.86 -9.57
N ARG A 283 -16.92 14.50 -9.08
CA ARG A 283 -18.29 14.04 -9.27
C ARG A 283 -18.65 13.85 -10.75
N ARG A 284 -18.24 14.80 -11.59
CA ARG A 284 -18.49 14.77 -13.04
C ARG A 284 -17.95 13.48 -13.67
N ILE A 285 -16.78 13.03 -13.24
CA ILE A 285 -16.14 11.82 -13.76
C ILE A 285 -16.80 10.57 -13.21
N ALA A 286 -17.06 10.52 -11.91
CA ALA A 286 -17.76 9.39 -11.30
C ALA A 286 -19.13 9.14 -11.96
N SER A 287 -19.87 10.21 -12.27
CA SER A 287 -21.18 10.13 -12.95
C SER A 287 -21.10 9.64 -14.40
N GLN A 288 -19.93 9.70 -15.03
CA GLN A 288 -19.70 9.18 -16.38
C GLN A 288 -19.14 7.75 -16.36
N LEU A 289 -18.30 7.44 -15.38
CA LEU A 289 -17.66 6.12 -15.24
C LEU A 289 -18.64 5.06 -14.74
N LEU A 290 -19.33 5.33 -13.62
CA LEU A 290 -20.13 4.33 -12.92
C LEU A 290 -21.25 3.70 -13.77
N PRO A 291 -22.04 4.47 -14.55
CA PRO A 291 -23.08 3.88 -15.40
C PRO A 291 -22.54 3.00 -16.55
N ARG A 292 -21.22 2.96 -16.76
CA ARG A 292 -20.57 2.13 -17.78
C ARG A 292 -20.04 0.81 -17.22
N LEU A 293 -20.09 0.61 -15.90
CA LEU A 293 -19.62 -0.60 -15.25
C LEU A 293 -20.82 -1.47 -14.85
N GLU A 294 -20.78 -2.74 -15.21
CA GLU A 294 -21.71 -3.75 -14.70
C GLU A 294 -21.07 -4.37 -13.45
N ILE A 295 -21.44 -3.82 -12.29
CA ILE A 295 -20.87 -4.16 -10.98
C ILE A 295 -21.66 -5.31 -10.36
N PRO A 296 -21.01 -6.41 -9.93
CA PRO A 296 -21.66 -7.50 -9.19
C PRO A 296 -22.31 -7.02 -7.88
N HIS A 297 -23.42 -7.64 -7.50
CA HIS A 297 -24.14 -7.33 -6.25
C HIS A 297 -23.31 -7.51 -4.97
N GLN A 298 -22.32 -8.42 -4.99
CA GLN A 298 -21.44 -8.72 -3.86
C GLN A 298 -20.24 -7.77 -3.76
N THR A 299 -20.10 -6.80 -4.67
CA THR A 299 -18.97 -5.88 -4.67
C THR A 299 -19.12 -4.87 -3.52
N GLU A 300 -18.08 -4.75 -2.67
CA GLU A 300 -17.98 -3.66 -1.71
C GLU A 300 -17.66 -2.36 -2.46
N VAL A 301 -18.62 -1.43 -2.46
CA VAL A 301 -18.48 -0.14 -3.14
C VAL A 301 -18.34 0.99 -2.12
N GLU A 302 -17.19 1.65 -2.17
CA GLU A 302 -16.88 2.84 -1.39
C GLU A 302 -16.68 4.04 -2.32
N ILE A 303 -17.52 5.06 -2.15
CA ILE A 303 -17.46 6.28 -2.95
C ILE A 303 -17.19 7.47 -2.03
N GLN A 304 -16.06 8.12 -2.28
CA GLN A 304 -15.67 9.37 -1.65
C GLN A 304 -15.71 10.48 -2.71
N LEU A 305 -16.60 11.45 -2.54
CA LEU A 305 -16.69 12.56 -3.50
C LEU A 305 -15.84 13.72 -3.00
N ASP A 306 -14.94 14.22 -3.86
CA ASP A 306 -14.16 15.41 -3.52
C ASP A 306 -15.09 16.62 -3.33
N MET A 307 -15.17 17.08 -2.09
CA MET A 307 -16.07 18.16 -1.68
C MET A 307 -15.61 19.54 -2.16
N ALA A 308 -14.39 19.68 -2.68
CA ALA A 308 -13.90 20.95 -3.20
C ALA A 308 -14.77 21.49 -4.36
N GLU A 309 -15.40 20.62 -5.14
CA GLU A 309 -16.30 21.00 -6.24
C GLU A 309 -17.76 21.28 -5.79
N ILE A 310 -18.20 20.71 -4.66
CA ILE A 310 -19.61 20.73 -4.25
C ILE A 310 -20.06 22.13 -3.78
N ASN A 311 -19.13 23.00 -3.39
CA ASN A 311 -19.43 24.39 -3.03
C ASN A 311 -20.02 25.25 -4.17
N ARG A 312 -20.09 24.75 -5.41
CA ARG A 312 -20.65 25.51 -6.53
C ARG A 312 -22.01 25.02 -7.06
N HIS A 313 -22.33 23.73 -7.00
CA HIS A 313 -23.59 23.21 -7.57
C HIS A 313 -24.08 21.95 -6.85
N VAL A 314 -25.09 22.09 -5.98
CA VAL A 314 -25.82 20.94 -5.40
C VAL A 314 -26.85 20.45 -6.42
N ARG A 315 -26.44 19.57 -7.35
CA ARG A 315 -27.39 18.71 -8.08
C ARG A 315 -27.51 17.37 -7.36
N LEU A 316 -28.66 16.71 -7.41
CA LEU A 316 -28.80 15.32 -6.95
C LEU A 316 -28.09 14.36 -7.91
N MET A 317 -27.37 13.35 -7.41
CA MET A 317 -26.98 12.21 -8.26
C MET A 317 -28.16 11.24 -8.27
N ARG A 318 -28.76 11.07 -9.45
CA ARG A 318 -29.77 10.05 -9.69
C ARG A 318 -29.04 8.86 -10.30
N PHE A 319 -28.91 7.77 -9.55
CA PHE A 319 -28.48 6.50 -10.12
C PHE A 319 -29.73 5.89 -10.79
N GLN A 320 -29.77 5.92 -12.12
CA GLN A 320 -30.76 5.16 -12.88
C GLN A 320 -30.04 3.91 -13.40
N SER A 321 -30.36 2.73 -12.84
CA SER A 321 -30.01 1.47 -13.49
C SER A 321 -30.88 1.35 -14.75
N PRO A 322 -30.31 1.04 -15.92
CA PRO A 322 -31.10 0.60 -17.06
C PRO A 322 -31.63 -0.83 -16.91
N VAL A 323 -31.18 -1.59 -15.89
CA VAL A 323 -31.49 -3.02 -15.70
C VAL A 323 -31.85 -3.27 -14.23
N GLU A 324 -33.16 -3.41 -13.93
CA GLU A 324 -33.75 -3.79 -12.63
C GLU A 324 -33.23 -3.04 -11.36
N PRO A 325 -33.91 -3.14 -10.20
CA PRO A 325 -33.47 -2.42 -9.00
C PRO A 325 -32.06 -2.89 -8.58
N PHE A 326 -31.14 -1.96 -8.34
CA PHE A 326 -29.83 -2.25 -7.74
C PHE A 326 -30.02 -2.97 -6.39
N ASP A 327 -29.77 -4.27 -6.36
CA ASP A 327 -29.67 -5.07 -5.15
C ASP A 327 -28.18 -5.16 -4.81
N MET A 328 -27.67 -4.21 -4.01
CA MET A 328 -26.29 -4.22 -3.52
C MET A 328 -26.33 -4.31 -2.00
N ASP A 329 -25.59 -5.26 -1.43
CA ASP A 329 -25.64 -5.54 0.00
C ASP A 329 -25.16 -4.34 0.83
N PHE A 330 -24.13 -3.62 0.36
CA PHE A 330 -23.58 -2.47 1.09
C PHE A 330 -23.01 -1.40 0.16
N VAL A 331 -23.48 -0.15 0.32
CA VAL A 331 -22.83 1.05 -0.25
C VAL A 331 -22.39 1.94 0.90
N ARG A 332 -21.08 2.13 1.05
CA ARG A 332 -20.54 3.08 2.03
C ARG A 332 -20.25 4.41 1.34
N VAL A 333 -20.97 5.44 1.74
CA VAL A 333 -20.72 6.82 1.30
C VAL A 333 -20.07 7.58 2.44
N LEU A 334 -18.78 7.86 2.29
CA LEU A 334 -18.01 8.65 3.26
C LEU A 334 -17.97 10.11 2.82
N LEU A 335 -18.44 10.99 3.71
CA LEU A 335 -18.43 12.43 3.49
C LEU A 335 -17.42 13.10 4.43
N GLU A 336 -16.44 13.78 3.85
CA GLU A 336 -15.36 14.41 4.62
C GLU A 336 -15.77 15.71 5.33
N ARG A 337 -16.95 16.29 5.03
CA ARG A 337 -17.43 17.56 5.63
C ARG A 337 -18.90 17.53 6.01
N ARG A 338 -19.28 18.33 7.04
CA ARG A 338 -20.68 18.56 7.47
C ARG A 338 -21.52 19.08 6.30
N THR A 339 -22.25 18.19 5.64
CA THR A 339 -23.17 18.55 4.55
C THR A 339 -24.34 17.60 4.52
N SER A 340 -25.51 18.13 4.15
CA SER A 340 -26.72 17.36 3.90
C SER A 340 -26.68 16.85 2.47
N PHE A 341 -26.96 15.57 2.26
CA PHE A 341 -27.09 14.99 0.93
C PHE A 341 -28.33 14.11 0.87
N PHE A 342 -28.75 13.84 -0.35
CA PHE A 342 -29.93 13.05 -0.68
C PHE A 342 -29.47 11.91 -1.59
N LEU A 343 -29.67 10.68 -1.15
CA LEU A 343 -29.60 9.51 -2.01
C LEU A 343 -31.02 9.23 -2.52
N LEU A 344 -31.21 9.31 -3.83
CA LEU A 344 -32.44 8.91 -4.51
C LEU A 344 -32.19 7.55 -5.17
N GLY A 345 -32.73 6.48 -4.57
CA GLY A 345 -32.89 5.20 -5.25
C GLY A 345 -34.21 5.20 -6.03
N THR A 346 -34.21 4.72 -7.27
CA THR A 346 -35.45 4.41 -8.00
C THR A 346 -35.55 2.92 -8.24
N GLY A 347 -36.47 2.25 -7.53
CA GLY A 347 -36.82 0.86 -7.82
C GLY A 347 -37.77 0.79 -9.02
N SER A 348 -37.59 -0.23 -9.86
CA SER A 348 -38.50 -0.56 -10.97
C SER A 348 -39.65 -1.45 -10.45
N ALA A 349 -40.83 -0.87 -10.28
CA ALA A 349 -42.14 -1.46 -10.63
C ALA A 349 -43.28 -0.48 -10.26
N SER A 350 -44.04 -0.06 -11.28
CA SER A 350 -45.44 0.44 -11.31
C SER A 350 -46.03 1.37 -10.23
N ASN A 351 -45.32 1.81 -9.19
CA ASN A 351 -45.77 2.84 -8.25
C ASN A 351 -44.60 3.73 -7.86
N THR A 352 -44.60 4.96 -8.38
CA THR A 352 -43.58 5.97 -8.13
C THR A 352 -43.70 6.52 -6.71
N ALA A 353 -43.13 5.84 -5.72
CA ALA A 353 -42.86 6.43 -4.41
C ALA A 353 -41.51 7.18 -4.47
N LEU A 354 -41.55 8.50 -4.39
CA LEU A 354 -40.37 9.34 -4.19
C LEU A 354 -39.96 9.26 -2.72
N TYR A 355 -38.95 8.44 -2.42
CA TYR A 355 -38.32 8.45 -1.10
C TYR A 355 -37.23 9.53 -1.05
N SER A 356 -37.49 10.62 -0.33
CA SER A 356 -36.44 11.58 0.03
C SER A 356 -36.00 11.34 1.47
N ALA A 357 -34.78 10.84 1.67
CA ALA A 357 -34.17 10.80 2.99
C ALA A 357 -33.18 11.97 3.12
N GLN A 358 -33.35 12.78 4.16
CA GLN A 358 -32.50 13.93 4.44
C GLN A 358 -31.54 13.56 5.57
N TYR A 359 -30.25 13.39 5.25
CA TYR A 359 -29.24 13.01 6.23
C TYR A 359 -28.41 14.22 6.68
N ARG A 360 -28.09 14.29 7.98
CA ARG A 360 -27.20 15.30 8.55
C ARG A 360 -26.07 14.60 9.30
N ALA A 361 -24.93 14.40 8.63
CA ALA A 361 -23.76 13.77 9.24
C ALA A 361 -22.78 14.83 9.80
N SER A 362 -22.17 14.54 10.95
CA SER A 362 -21.03 15.29 11.49
C SER A 362 -19.71 14.87 10.82
N VAL A 363 -18.68 15.73 10.87
CA VAL A 363 -17.33 15.41 10.38
C VAL A 363 -16.78 14.18 11.14
N GLY A 364 -16.28 13.19 10.39
CA GLY A 364 -15.73 11.94 10.95
C GLY A 364 -16.74 10.81 11.18
N SER A 365 -17.97 10.95 10.70
CA SER A 365 -18.99 9.89 10.80
C SER A 365 -18.95 8.99 9.55
N SER A 366 -18.78 7.68 9.71
CA SER A 366 -19.11 6.71 8.66
C SER A 366 -20.62 6.48 8.67
N VAL A 367 -21.30 6.67 7.54
CA VAL A 367 -22.71 6.33 7.38
C VAL A 367 -22.74 5.04 6.55
N SER A 368 -23.06 3.92 7.20
CA SER A 368 -23.35 2.66 6.50
C SER A 368 -24.84 2.64 6.19
N LEU A 369 -25.18 2.46 4.91
CA LEU A 369 -26.56 2.32 4.46
C LEU A 369 -26.82 0.84 4.24
N GLU A 370 -27.69 0.27 5.06
CA GLU A 370 -28.23 -1.07 4.84
C GLU A 370 -29.57 -0.90 4.11
N LEU A 371 -29.64 -1.40 2.87
CA LEU A 371 -30.87 -1.40 2.08
C LEU A 371 -31.72 -2.58 2.51
N VAL A 372 -32.66 -2.38 3.45
CA VAL A 372 -33.59 -3.43 3.86
C VAL A 372 -34.75 -3.53 2.85
N PRO A 373 -35.02 -4.71 2.25
CA PRO A 373 -36.20 -4.90 1.41
C PRO A 373 -37.47 -4.77 2.28
N SER A 374 -38.33 -3.80 1.97
CA SER A 374 -39.58 -3.62 2.72
C SER A 374 -40.65 -4.59 2.22
N GLY A 375 -40.89 -5.65 3.00
CA GLY A 375 -42.19 -6.32 3.03
C GLY A 375 -43.25 -5.40 3.65
N HIS A 376 -44.44 -5.39 3.05
CA HIS A 376 -45.58 -4.53 3.36
C HIS A 376 -45.80 -4.16 4.86
N GLY A 377 -46.00 -2.87 5.14
CA GLY A 377 -46.58 -2.37 6.39
C GLY A 377 -46.35 -0.87 6.63
N ASP A 378 -47.41 -0.16 7.02
CA ASP A 378 -47.61 1.30 7.03
C ASP A 378 -46.55 2.21 7.68
N ALA A 379 -46.41 3.41 7.12
CA ALA A 379 -45.42 4.42 7.49
C ALA A 379 -45.77 5.22 8.76
N ALA A 380 -44.93 5.09 9.78
CA ALA A 380 -44.75 6.07 10.86
C ALA A 380 -43.31 6.62 10.81
N SER A 381 -43.13 7.90 11.13
CA SER A 381 -41.80 8.49 11.30
C SER A 381 -41.11 7.81 12.48
N GLN A 382 -40.08 7.02 12.22
CA GLN A 382 -39.21 6.44 13.23
C GLN A 382 -37.86 7.15 13.20
N SER A 383 -37.46 7.68 14.35
CA SER A 383 -36.10 8.14 14.61
C SER A 383 -35.36 7.03 15.35
N ILE A 384 -34.35 6.44 14.70
CA ILE A 384 -33.45 5.45 15.33
C ILE A 384 -32.17 6.19 15.72
N HIS A 385 -31.77 6.05 17.00
CA HIS A 385 -30.52 6.57 17.51
C HIS A 385 -29.46 5.47 17.51
N ILE A 386 -28.41 5.64 16.69
CA ILE A 386 -27.20 4.82 16.73
C ILE A 386 -26.05 5.76 17.11
N GLY A 387 -25.70 5.79 18.39
CA GLY A 387 -24.67 6.70 18.93
C GLY A 387 -24.99 8.19 18.71
N LYS A 388 -23.99 9.01 18.37
CA LYS A 388 -24.11 10.47 18.16
C LYS A 388 -24.85 10.89 16.88
N VAL A 389 -25.44 9.95 16.13
CA VAL A 389 -26.15 10.25 14.88
C VAL A 389 -27.66 10.11 15.10
N THR A 390 -28.41 11.13 14.70
CA THR A 390 -29.88 11.12 14.70
C THR A 390 -30.36 10.91 13.27
N LEU A 391 -31.11 9.84 13.03
CA LEU A 391 -31.79 9.60 11.75
C LEU A 391 -33.21 10.17 11.82
N THR A 392 -33.64 10.88 10.78
CA THR A 392 -35.01 11.42 10.68
C THR A 392 -35.55 11.15 9.29
N VAL A 393 -36.62 10.35 9.21
CA VAL A 393 -37.33 10.06 7.96
C VAL A 393 -38.60 10.91 7.92
N THR A 394 -38.74 11.75 6.89
CA THR A 394 -39.91 12.62 6.70
C THR A 394 -40.70 12.17 5.48
N GLY A 395 -41.96 11.76 5.68
CA GLY A 395 -42.95 11.59 4.61
C GLY A 395 -43.75 12.88 4.38
N SER A 396 -44.33 13.03 3.19
CA SER A 396 -45.19 14.17 2.83
C SER A 396 -46.47 14.20 3.69
N PRO A 397 -46.90 15.35 4.24
CA PRO A 397 -48.02 15.40 5.18
C PRO A 397 -49.37 15.53 4.46
N GLY A 398 -50.33 14.67 4.83
CA GLY A 398 -51.73 14.79 4.40
C GLY A 398 -52.68 13.91 5.22
N GLY A 399 -53.12 14.40 6.39
CA GLY A 399 -54.21 13.80 7.18
C GLY A 399 -53.99 13.85 8.71
N PRO A 400 -55.02 14.14 9.53
CA PRO A 400 -54.85 14.44 10.95
C PRO A 400 -54.75 13.18 11.82
N SER A 401 -53.91 13.27 12.87
CA SER A 401 -53.69 12.25 13.93
C SER A 401 -54.70 12.40 15.08
N PRO A 402 -54.91 11.36 15.93
CA PRO A 402 -54.21 11.38 17.23
C PRO A 402 -53.85 10.01 17.90
N ILE A 403 -52.92 10.10 18.88
CA ILE A 403 -52.69 9.28 20.12
C ILE A 403 -51.43 8.38 20.18
N ALA A 404 -50.77 8.42 21.36
CA ALA A 404 -49.40 8.04 21.74
C ALA A 404 -49.28 6.74 22.57
N ASN A 405 -48.06 6.15 22.65
CA ASN A 405 -47.28 5.85 23.88
C ASN A 405 -46.25 4.71 23.72
N TYR A 406 -45.00 4.95 24.15
CA TYR A 406 -44.17 4.17 25.12
C TYR A 406 -42.65 4.22 24.84
N LEU A 407 -41.92 4.58 25.91
CA LEU A 407 -40.45 4.63 26.07
C LEU A 407 -39.84 3.25 26.33
N GLY A 408 -38.58 3.07 25.93
CA GLY A 408 -37.69 2.01 26.42
C GLY A 408 -36.23 2.34 26.10
N ALA A 409 -35.51 2.88 27.09
CA ALA A 409 -34.10 3.25 27.02
C ALA A 409 -33.16 2.05 27.23
N GLY A 410 -32.01 2.05 26.55
CA GLY A 410 -30.91 1.11 26.80
C GLY A 410 -29.60 1.61 26.19
N GLN A 411 -28.67 2.06 27.05
CA GLN A 411 -27.33 2.54 26.71
C GLN A 411 -26.34 1.37 26.91
N VAL A 412 -25.46 1.10 25.93
CA VAL A 412 -24.41 0.08 26.04
C VAL A 412 -23.04 0.72 25.81
N ASP A 413 -22.13 0.44 26.74
CA ASP A 413 -20.75 0.89 26.88
C ASP A 413 -19.80 -0.09 26.16
N LEU A 414 -18.74 0.40 25.52
CA LEU A 414 -17.70 -0.45 24.91
C LEU A 414 -16.31 0.10 25.23
N GLY A 415 -15.56 -0.66 26.03
CA GLY A 415 -14.18 -0.41 26.39
C GLY A 415 -13.21 -1.51 25.92
N MET A 416 -11.92 -1.18 26.08
CA MET A 416 -10.70 -2.02 26.09
C MET A 416 -10.15 -2.47 24.72
N ALA A 417 -8.94 -2.09 24.28
CA ALA A 417 -7.58 -2.22 24.85
C ALA A 417 -7.02 -3.65 24.79
N HIS A 418 -6.08 -3.89 23.86
CA HIS A 418 -5.03 -4.92 23.94
C HIS A 418 -4.03 -4.74 22.78
N LEU A 419 -2.74 -4.50 23.10
CA LEU A 419 -1.53 -4.90 22.33
C LEU A 419 -0.28 -4.22 22.95
N LYS A 420 0.39 -4.89 23.90
CA LYS A 420 1.73 -4.47 24.40
C LYS A 420 2.52 -5.58 25.10
N ILE A 421 2.67 -6.73 24.46
CA ILE A 421 3.59 -7.78 24.91
C ILE A 421 4.35 -8.29 23.68
N LEU A 422 5.50 -7.68 23.37
CA LEU A 422 6.56 -8.24 22.53
C LEU A 422 7.88 -7.43 22.58
N GLU A 423 7.89 -6.21 23.12
CA GLU A 423 9.13 -5.39 23.19
C GLU A 423 10.09 -5.75 24.35
N ARG A 424 9.70 -6.57 25.33
CA ARG A 424 10.51 -6.76 26.55
C ARG A 424 11.61 -7.83 26.48
N VAL A 425 11.65 -8.67 25.46
CA VAL A 425 12.64 -9.76 25.38
C VAL A 425 13.93 -9.34 24.64
N TRP A 426 13.90 -8.24 23.86
CA TRP A 426 15.06 -7.82 23.06
C TRP A 426 15.91 -6.69 23.65
N ALA A 427 15.41 -6.00 24.68
CA ALA A 427 16.13 -4.90 25.33
C ALA A 427 17.20 -5.37 26.35
N SER A 428 17.29 -6.67 26.65
CA SER A 428 18.15 -7.21 27.71
C SER A 428 19.52 -7.74 27.26
N SER A 429 19.91 -7.64 25.97
CA SER A 429 21.18 -8.21 25.48
C SER A 429 22.20 -7.23 24.88
N THR A 430 22.04 -5.93 25.07
CA THR A 430 23.06 -4.93 24.67
C THR A 430 23.34 -3.94 25.79
N GLN A 431 24.21 -4.33 26.73
CA GLN A 431 24.92 -3.36 27.56
C GLN A 431 26.04 -2.71 26.73
N PRO A 432 26.13 -1.37 26.65
CA PRO A 432 27.31 -0.70 26.15
C PRO A 432 28.43 -0.80 27.20
N LEU A 433 29.59 -1.31 26.79
CA LEU A 433 30.82 -1.27 27.59
C LEU A 433 31.28 0.19 27.76
N HIS A 434 31.57 0.51 29.01
CA HIS A 434 31.89 1.82 29.57
C HIS A 434 33.07 2.56 28.92
N GLU A 435 32.95 3.89 29.01
CA GLU A 435 34.03 4.86 29.13
C GLU A 435 35.19 4.35 29.99
N VAL A 436 36.41 4.41 29.44
CA VAL A 436 37.65 4.38 30.22
C VAL A 436 38.37 5.70 30.01
N GLY A 437 38.24 6.56 31.02
CA GLY A 437 39.33 7.35 31.60
C GLY A 437 40.14 8.29 30.70
N ARG A 438 39.72 9.56 30.63
CA ARG A 438 40.66 10.69 30.62
C ARG A 438 40.64 11.39 31.96
N ARG A 439 41.71 11.27 32.74
CA ARG A 439 42.07 12.25 33.77
C ARG A 439 43.58 12.49 33.77
N LYS A 440 43.88 13.78 33.66
CA LYS A 440 45.14 14.54 33.83
C LYS A 440 46.27 14.27 32.85
#